data_AF-A0A835QY26-F1
#
_entry.id   AF-A0A835QY26-F1
#
_cell.length_a   1.000
_cell.length_b   1.000
_cell.length_c   1.000
_cell.angle_alpha   90.00
_cell.angle_beta   90.00
_cell.angle_gamma   90.00
#
_symmetry.space_group_name_H-M   'P 1'
#
loop_
_entity.id
_entity.type
_entity.pdbx_description
1 polymer ?
#
loop_
_entity_poly.entity_id
_entity_poly.type
_entity_poly.pdbx_seq_one_letter_code
_entity_poly.pdbx_strand_id
1 'polypeptide(L)'
;MSEVYIKAFSKGTPLTIRQVKALHIGQLVKISGIVTRCSDVKPLVQVAVYTCEECGFEIYQAKVQELAEHVPKGHIQGLLQCISEEI
;
A
#
# COMPACT_ATOMS: atom_id res chain seq x y z
N MET A 1 17.59 -5.00 -4.31
CA MET A 1 16.83 -6.25 -4.18
C MET A 1 15.70 -6.20 -5.21
N SER A 2 15.56 -7.21 -6.06
CA SER A 2 14.53 -7.24 -7.10
C SER A 2 13.32 -8.02 -6.58
N GLU A 3 12.15 -7.39 -6.54
CA GLU A 3 10.91 -8.08 -6.19
C GLU A 3 10.41 -8.91 -7.37
N VAL A 4 10.05 -10.18 -7.11
CA VAL A 4 9.54 -11.10 -8.12
C VAL A 4 8.09 -11.42 -7.80
N TYR A 5 7.19 -11.02 -8.70
CA TYR A 5 5.76 -11.26 -8.57
C TYR A 5 5.37 -12.55 -9.30
N ILE A 6 4.84 -13.53 -8.56
CA ILE A 6 4.33 -14.78 -9.13
C ILE A 6 2.87 -14.59 -9.53
N LYS A 7 2.58 -14.67 -10.83
CA LYS A 7 1.20 -14.68 -11.32
C LYS A 7 0.59 -16.07 -11.11
N ALA A 8 -0.45 -16.16 -10.28
CA ALA A 8 -1.20 -17.40 -10.09
C ALA A 8 -1.93 -17.80 -11.38
N PHE A 9 -1.77 -19.06 -11.79
CA PHE A 9 -2.45 -19.63 -12.95
C PHE A 9 -3.84 -20.14 -12.54
N SER A 10 -4.88 -19.31 -12.68
CA SER A 10 -6.25 -19.80 -12.53
C SER A 10 -6.65 -20.58 -13.79
N LYS A 11 -6.44 -21.90 -13.78
CA LYS A 11 -6.95 -22.86 -14.80
C LYS A 11 -8.49 -22.94 -14.82
N GLY A 12 -9.19 -22.19 -13.97
CA GLY A 12 -10.65 -22.16 -13.91
C GLY A 12 -11.30 -21.33 -15.02
N THR A 13 -12.50 -21.73 -15.40
CA THR A 13 -13.38 -20.98 -16.31
C THR A 13 -13.75 -19.62 -15.70
N PRO A 14 -13.72 -18.52 -16.47
CA PRO A 14 -14.10 -17.22 -15.96
C PRO A 14 -15.58 -17.21 -15.56
N LEU A 15 -15.88 -16.70 -14.37
CA LEU A 15 -17.24 -16.47 -13.89
C LEU A 15 -17.79 -15.18 -14.48
N THR A 16 -19.11 -15.14 -14.68
CA THR A 16 -19.81 -13.88 -14.96
C THR A 16 -20.02 -13.09 -13.66
N ILE A 17 -20.09 -11.76 -13.74
CA ILE A 17 -20.28 -10.87 -12.57
C ILE A 17 -21.50 -11.29 -11.72
N ARG A 18 -22.56 -11.77 -12.36
CA ARG A 18 -23.80 -12.21 -11.69
C ARG A 18 -23.65 -13.51 -10.89
N GLN A 19 -22.61 -14.30 -11.15
CA GLN A 19 -22.37 -15.58 -10.48
C GLN A 19 -21.50 -15.45 -9.22
N VAL A 20 -20.94 -14.26 -8.96
CA VAL A 20 -20.11 -14.01 -7.77
C VAL A 20 -21.02 -13.95 -6.53
N LYS A 21 -20.89 -14.96 -5.67
CA LYS A 21 -21.62 -15.14 -4.40
C LYS A 21 -20.68 -15.25 -3.21
N ALA A 22 -21.22 -15.22 -1.99
CA ALA A 22 -20.47 -15.32 -0.73
C ALA A 22 -19.53 -16.54 -0.62
N LEU A 23 -19.79 -17.63 -1.35
CA LEU A 23 -18.92 -18.81 -1.40
C LEU A 23 -17.49 -18.49 -1.87
N HIS A 24 -17.30 -17.40 -2.63
CA HIS A 24 -16.02 -17.03 -3.22
C HIS A 24 -15.20 -16.06 -2.34
N ILE A 25 -15.70 -15.72 -1.14
CA ILE A 25 -14.97 -14.86 -0.21
C ILE A 25 -13.68 -15.58 0.24
N GLY A 26 -12.55 -14.89 0.15
CA GLY A 26 -11.23 -15.43 0.51
C GLY A 26 -10.58 -16.32 -0.58
N GLN A 27 -11.18 -16.41 -1.78
CA GLN A 27 -10.65 -17.20 -2.90
C GLN A 27 -10.25 -16.32 -4.09
N LEU A 28 -9.28 -16.78 -4.88
CA LEU A 28 -8.89 -16.14 -6.14
C LEU A 28 -9.86 -16.54 -7.26
N VAL A 29 -10.67 -15.57 -7.73
CA VAL A 29 -11.62 -15.78 -8.83
C VAL A 29 -11.15 -15.13 -10.13
N LYS A 30 -11.54 -15.72 -11.27
CA LYS A 30 -11.36 -15.14 -12.60
C LYS A 30 -12.72 -14.68 -13.12
N ILE A 31 -12.81 -13.43 -13.57
CA ILE A 31 -14.05 -12.82 -14.08
C ILE A 31 -13.77 -12.22 -15.46
N SER A 32 -14.76 -12.23 -16.36
CA SER A 32 -14.70 -11.57 -17.67
C SER A 32 -15.77 -10.48 -17.77
N GLY A 33 -15.39 -9.30 -18.30
CA GLY A 33 -16.28 -8.14 -18.42
C GLY A 33 -15.57 -6.94 -19.06
N ILE A 34 -16.31 -5.85 -19.25
CA ILE A 34 -15.81 -4.60 -19.84
C ILE A 34 -15.63 -3.56 -18.72
N VAL A 35 -14.44 -2.94 -18.67
CA VAL A 35 -14.16 -1.83 -17.75
C VAL A 35 -14.67 -0.53 -18.38
N THR A 36 -15.61 0.15 -17.71
CA THR A 36 -16.27 1.36 -18.25
C THR A 36 -15.62 2.66 -17.78
N ARG A 37 -14.93 2.66 -16.64
CA ARG A 37 -14.22 3.82 -16.10
C ARG A 37 -12.98 3.38 -15.34
N CYS A 38 -11.91 4.16 -15.46
CA CYS A 38 -10.70 4.06 -14.65
C CYS A 38 -10.52 5.40 -13.93
N SER A 39 -10.10 5.37 -12.66
CA SER A 39 -9.69 6.59 -11.95
C SER A 39 -8.26 6.98 -12.32
N ASP A 40 -7.88 8.22 -12.01
CA ASP A 40 -6.50 8.66 -12.13
C ASP A 40 -5.55 7.80 -11.27
N VAL A 41 -4.36 7.57 -11.80
CA VAL A 41 -3.32 6.79 -11.11
C VAL A 41 -2.78 7.60 -9.95
N LYS A 42 -3.01 7.11 -8.74
CA LYS A 42 -2.36 7.65 -7.53
C LYS A 42 -1.16 6.77 -7.21
N PRO A 43 0.07 7.32 -7.15
CA PRO A 43 1.23 6.55 -6.74
C PRO A 43 1.05 6.07 -5.29
N LEU A 44 1.41 4.83 -5.05
CA LEU A 44 1.38 4.25 -3.71
C LEU A 44 2.73 4.45 -3.04
N VAL A 45 2.75 5.16 -1.91
CA VAL A 45 3.96 5.26 -1.11
C VAL A 45 4.19 3.93 -0.39
N GLN A 46 5.27 3.24 -0.74
CA GLN A 46 5.70 2.00 -0.08
C GLN A 46 6.62 2.28 1.09
N VAL A 47 7.53 3.24 0.92
CA VAL A 47 8.43 3.72 1.96
C VAL A 47 8.35 5.23 1.97
N ALA A 48 8.01 5.79 3.13
CA ALA A 48 8.14 7.23 3.36
C ALA A 48 9.45 7.50 4.10
N VAL A 49 10.16 8.53 3.66
CA VAL A 49 11.32 9.07 4.37
C VAL A 49 10.92 10.40 4.96
N TYR A 50 11.15 10.53 6.26
CA TYR A 50 10.92 11.78 6.97
C TYR A 50 12.25 12.34 7.43
N THR A 51 12.56 13.55 6.97
CA THR A 51 13.81 14.24 7.28
C THR A 51 13.52 15.36 8.28
N CYS A 52 14.31 15.44 9.35
CA CYS A 52 14.26 16.57 10.27
C CYS A 52 15.11 17.73 9.74
N GLU A 53 14.54 18.94 9.64
CA GLU A 53 15.24 20.12 9.11
C GLU A 53 16.28 20.70 10.09
N GLU A 54 16.10 20.48 11.40
CA GLU A 54 16.98 21.05 12.43
C GLU A 54 18.29 20.28 12.58
N CYS A 55 18.28 18.98 12.28
CA CYS A 55 19.37 18.08 12.65
C CYS A 55 19.72 17.04 11.58
N GLY A 56 18.92 16.94 10.51
CA GLY A 56 19.22 16.13 9.33
C GLY A 56 18.94 14.64 9.47
N PHE A 57 18.35 14.18 10.59
CA PHE A 57 18.01 12.77 10.77
C PHE A 57 16.90 12.31 9.82
N GLU A 58 17.04 11.10 9.27
CA GLU A 58 16.08 10.49 8.34
C GLU A 58 15.46 9.21 8.92
N ILE A 59 14.13 9.11 8.87
CA ILE A 59 13.37 7.94 9.31
C ILE A 59 12.71 7.27 8.12
N TYR A 60 12.95 5.97 7.98
CA TYR A 60 12.38 5.15 6.91
C TYR A 60 11.18 4.35 7.44
N GLN A 61 9.97 4.72 7.03
CA GLN A 61 8.74 4.00 7.41
C GLN A 61 8.19 3.19 6.22
N ALA A 62 8.23 1.86 6.32
CA ALA A 62 7.82 0.94 5.25
C ALA A 62 6.33 0.54 5.26
N LYS A 63 5.53 1.00 6.24
CA LYS A 63 4.10 0.64 6.40
C LYS A 63 3.18 1.86 6.27
N VAL A 64 3.25 2.52 5.14
CA VAL A 64 2.55 3.81 4.93
C VAL A 64 1.08 3.65 4.54
N GLN A 65 0.68 2.49 4.01
CA GLN A 65 -0.66 2.30 3.45
C GLN A 65 -1.79 2.14 4.49
N GLU A 66 -1.49 1.64 5.70
CA GLU A 66 -2.49 1.55 6.79
C GLU A 66 -2.83 2.91 7.42
N LEU A 67 -2.05 3.95 7.14
CA LEU A 67 -2.15 5.26 7.81
C LEU A 67 -2.66 6.38 6.89
N ALA A 68 -2.96 6.08 5.62
CA ALA A 68 -3.25 7.07 4.58
C ALA A 68 -4.47 7.96 4.89
N GLU A 69 -5.36 7.56 5.79
CA GLU A 69 -6.61 8.28 6.02
C GLU A 69 -6.47 9.44 7.02
N HIS A 70 -5.40 9.51 7.83
CA HIS A 70 -5.25 10.57 8.84
C HIS A 70 -3.81 10.92 9.21
N VAL A 71 -2.79 10.77 8.33
CA VAL A 71 -1.42 11.22 8.65
C VAL A 71 -1.43 12.71 9.04
N PRO A 72 -1.29 13.08 10.33
CA PRO A 72 -1.33 14.46 10.75
C PRO A 72 0.01 15.08 10.35
N LYS A 73 -0.01 15.93 9.32
CA LYS A 73 1.17 16.62 8.76
C LYS A 73 1.82 17.66 9.71
N GLY A 74 1.40 17.73 10.97
CA GLY A 74 1.79 18.81 11.89
C GLY A 74 2.82 18.42 12.97
N HIS A 75 3.17 17.13 13.11
CA HIS A 75 3.98 16.66 14.25
C HIS A 75 4.86 15.44 13.93
N ILE A 76 5.55 15.50 12.79
CA ILE A 76 6.87 14.86 12.65
C ILE A 76 7.95 15.84 13.20
N GLN A 77 7.60 16.58 14.26
CA GLN A 77 8.32 17.76 14.76
C GLN A 77 9.14 17.44 16.04
N GLY A 78 9.54 16.18 16.26
CA GLY A 78 10.45 15.84 17.37
C GLY A 78 10.92 14.38 17.49
N LEU A 79 10.80 13.55 16.44
CA LEU A 79 10.56 12.11 16.67
C LEU A 79 11.71 11.12 16.48
N LEU A 80 12.77 11.39 15.71
CA LEU A 80 13.98 10.54 15.83
C LEU A 80 15.28 11.32 15.79
N GLN A 81 15.19 12.64 15.83
CA GLN A 81 16.13 13.36 16.66
C GLN A 81 15.37 14.00 17.81
N CYS A 82 15.64 13.59 19.03
CA CYS A 82 16.92 12.98 19.37
C CYS A 82 16.78 11.55 19.91
N ILE A 83 16.48 10.56 19.04
CA ILE A 83 16.60 9.10 19.35
C ILE A 83 18.02 8.70 19.80
N SER A 84 18.97 9.63 19.70
CA SER A 84 20.34 9.52 20.17
C SER A 84 20.81 10.78 20.93
N GLU A 85 19.96 11.38 21.77
CA GLU A 85 20.46 11.91 23.06
C GLU A 85 20.37 10.82 24.18
N GLU A 86 19.78 9.66 23.90
CA GLU A 86 19.45 8.58 24.84
C GLU A 86 20.27 7.26 24.67
N ILE A 87 21.41 7.29 23.96
CA ILE A 87 22.43 6.19 23.94
C ILE A 87 23.80 6.73 24.29
#